data_AF-A0A256V810-F1
#
_entry.id   AF-A0A256V810-F1
#
_cell.length_a   1.000
_cell.length_b   1.000
_cell.length_c   1.000
_cell.angle_alpha   90.00
_cell.angle_beta   90.00
_cell.angle_gamma   90.00
#
_symmetry.space_group_name_H-M   'P 1'
#
loop_
_entity.id
_entity.type
_entity.pdbx_description
1 polymer ?
#
loop_
_entity_poly.entity_id
_entity_poly.type
_entity_poly.pdbx_seq_one_letter_code
_entity_poly.pdbx_strand_id
1 'polypeptide(L)'
;MGVFQHFITGVDTLTWNDIDFIHHTINIDKAWKETKDKNETEEHFRTHRFKPTKNKSSIRKIKVNDKLIHLFSKLRVNAPSNLVFMDQFGTVPTSTPLNKKLREIMCDLHIKKENFHFHSLRHSHVALLLSNGIDIYAISKRLGHNDVSTTMNTYAYLIDEYKDKSDKAILKALDF
;
A
#
# COMPACT_ATOMS: atom_id res chain seq x y z
N MET A 1 -6.75 -7.84 20.97
CA MET A 1 -6.84 -6.44 20.48
C MET A 1 -5.42 -6.01 20.11
N GLY A 2 -5.10 -5.85 18.82
CA GLY A 2 -3.82 -5.27 18.38
C GLY A 2 -2.76 -6.23 17.79
N VAL A 3 -3.07 -6.92 16.69
CA VAL A 3 -2.03 -7.54 15.82
C VAL A 3 -2.38 -7.42 14.33
N PHE A 4 -2.97 -6.32 13.84
CA PHE A 4 -3.26 -6.18 12.40
C PHE A 4 -3.22 -4.73 11.91
N GLN A 5 -2.13 -4.01 12.19
CA GLN A 5 -2.00 -2.62 11.74
C GLN A 5 -0.64 -2.30 11.11
N HIS A 6 -0.06 -3.21 10.33
CA HIS A 6 1.25 -3.00 9.68
C HIS A 6 1.27 -3.25 8.15
N PHE A 7 0.11 -3.35 7.50
CA PHE A 7 0.10 -3.65 6.05
C PHE A 7 -0.16 -2.44 5.12
N ILE A 8 -0.54 -1.25 5.59
CA ILE A 8 -0.36 0.00 4.79
C ILE A 8 0.68 0.85 5.48
N THR A 9 1.91 0.36 5.49
CA THR A 9 3.04 1.17 5.95
C THR A 9 3.87 1.49 4.72
N GLY A 10 3.97 2.77 4.39
CA GLY A 10 4.97 3.28 3.45
C GLY A 10 4.43 4.07 2.25
N VAL A 11 3.15 3.92 1.89
CA VAL A 11 2.55 4.69 0.78
C VAL A 11 2.20 6.11 1.22
N ASP A 12 1.66 6.22 2.43
CA ASP A 12 1.37 7.46 3.16
C ASP A 12 2.63 8.32 3.35
N THR A 13 3.81 7.70 3.35
CA THR A 13 5.09 8.33 3.62
C THR A 13 5.95 8.57 2.37
N LEU A 14 5.38 8.42 1.17
CA LEU A 14 6.16 8.59 -0.06
C LEU A 14 6.60 10.05 -0.24
N THR A 15 7.84 10.19 -0.68
CA THR A 15 8.41 11.45 -1.19
C THR A 15 8.60 11.37 -2.71
N TRP A 16 8.71 12.50 -3.40
CA TRP A 16 8.92 12.49 -4.85
C TRP A 16 10.23 11.81 -5.26
N ASN A 17 11.22 11.78 -4.36
CA ASN A 17 12.49 11.08 -4.57
C ASN A 17 12.34 9.55 -4.52
N ASP A 18 11.24 9.04 -3.97
CA ASP A 18 10.96 7.60 -3.92
C ASP A 18 10.36 7.07 -5.23
N ILE A 19 9.97 7.97 -6.15
CA ILE A 19 9.33 7.62 -7.42
C ILE A 19 10.35 7.76 -8.56
N ASP A 20 10.68 6.64 -9.18
CA ASP A 20 11.49 6.58 -10.38
C ASP A 20 10.57 6.64 -11.62
N PHE A 21 10.45 7.85 -12.18
CA PHE A 21 9.62 8.14 -13.34
C PHE A 21 10.18 7.55 -14.65
N ILE A 22 11.45 7.12 -14.69
CA ILE A 22 12.07 6.54 -15.88
C ILE A 22 11.86 5.03 -15.89
N HIS A 23 12.16 4.37 -14.77
CA HIS A 23 12.06 2.91 -14.66
C HIS A 23 10.68 2.43 -14.17
N HIS A 24 9.76 3.36 -13.91
CA HIS A 24 8.40 3.12 -13.42
C HIS A 24 8.39 2.28 -12.13
N THR A 25 9.18 2.74 -11.15
CA THR A 25 9.27 2.08 -9.85
C THR A 25 9.05 3.02 -8.68
N ILE A 26 8.59 2.47 -7.56
CA ILE A 26 8.46 3.18 -6.29
C ILE A 26 9.28 2.44 -5.24
N ASN A 27 10.15 3.17 -4.55
CA ASN A 27 10.90 2.69 -3.40
C ASN A 27 10.05 2.86 -2.14
N ILE A 28 9.96 1.81 -1.33
CA ILE A 28 9.26 1.82 -0.06
C ILE A 28 10.26 1.33 0.99
N ASP A 29 10.85 2.26 1.73
CA ASP A 29 11.94 2.03 2.69
C ASP A 29 11.76 2.79 4.02
N LYS A 30 10.73 3.64 4.09
CA LYS A 30 10.43 4.54 5.19
C LYS A 30 9.08 4.24 5.83
N ALA A 31 8.97 4.55 7.11
CA ALA A 31 7.71 4.53 7.86
C ALA A 31 7.59 5.80 8.72
N TRP A 32 6.36 6.25 8.94
CA TRP A 32 6.05 7.41 9.77
C TRP A 32 5.79 6.97 11.21
N LYS A 33 6.46 7.60 12.17
CA LYS A 33 6.13 7.44 13.59
C LYS A 33 5.42 8.68 14.11
N GLU A 34 4.25 8.44 14.68
CA GLU A 34 3.41 9.51 15.22
C GLU A 34 3.85 9.98 16.63
N THR A 35 4.65 9.19 17.35
CA THR A 35 4.96 9.46 18.76
C THR A 35 5.76 10.76 18.95
N LYS A 36 5.13 11.73 19.64
CA LYS A 36 5.80 12.84 20.33
C LYS A 36 6.74 12.27 21.37
N ASP A 37 8.04 12.40 21.18
CA ASP A 37 8.94 12.37 22.32
C ASP A 37 8.65 13.62 23.16
N LYS A 38 8.52 13.47 24.48
CA LYS A 38 8.14 14.58 25.38
C LYS A 38 9.23 15.66 25.46
N ASN A 39 10.42 15.36 24.96
CA ASN A 39 11.60 16.21 25.05
C ASN A 39 12.03 16.83 23.70
N GLU A 40 11.29 16.62 22.60
CA GLU A 40 11.64 17.18 21.28
C GLU A 40 10.89 18.50 21.00
N THR A 41 11.61 19.51 20.53
CA THR A 41 11.03 20.81 20.12
C THR A 41 10.13 20.66 18.87
N GLU A 42 9.10 21.51 18.73
CA GLU A 42 8.10 21.44 17.64
C GLU A 42 8.74 21.45 16.23
N GLU A 43 9.90 22.10 16.07
CA GLU A 43 10.67 22.17 14.82
C GLU A 43 11.47 20.88 14.52
N HIS A 44 12.11 20.28 15.54
CA HIS A 44 12.74 18.96 15.44
C HIS A 44 11.68 17.86 15.20
N PHE A 45 10.50 18.01 15.81
CA PHE A 45 9.38 17.08 15.72
C PHE A 45 8.74 17.01 14.33
N ARG A 46 8.84 18.08 13.51
CA ARG A 46 8.36 18.07 12.11
C ARG A 46 9.38 17.46 11.14
N THR A 47 10.67 17.49 11.48
CA THR A 47 11.78 17.06 10.60
C THR A 47 12.23 15.61 10.82
N HIS A 48 12.07 15.03 12.02
CA HIS A 48 12.64 13.72 12.41
C HIS A 48 11.67 12.51 12.33
N ARG A 49 10.59 12.62 11.55
CA ARG A 49 9.48 11.64 11.53
C ARG A 49 9.67 10.42 10.62
N PHE A 50 10.58 10.50 9.65
CA PHE A 50 10.94 9.39 8.80
C PHE A 50 11.95 8.50 9.50
N LYS A 51 11.52 7.32 9.94
CA LYS A 51 12.46 6.28 10.37
C LYS A 51 12.54 5.22 9.26
N PRO A 52 13.74 4.63 9.05
CA PRO A 52 13.82 3.44 8.21
C PRO A 52 12.87 2.38 8.75
N THR A 53 12.26 1.62 7.85
CA THR A 53 11.38 0.54 8.27
C THR A 53 12.13 -0.42 9.20
N LYS A 54 11.53 -0.76 10.35
CA LYS A 54 12.16 -1.60 11.38
C LYS A 54 12.60 -2.99 10.88
N ASN A 55 11.97 -3.49 9.81
CA ASN A 55 12.25 -4.81 9.24
C ASN A 55 12.81 -4.67 7.82
N LYS A 56 13.94 -5.34 7.53
CA LYS A 56 14.61 -5.31 6.21
C LYS A 56 13.69 -5.71 5.06
N SER A 57 12.73 -6.61 5.28
CA SER A 57 11.75 -7.03 4.26
C SER A 57 10.72 -5.99 3.87
N SER A 58 10.50 -5.00 4.73
CA SER A 58 9.60 -3.89 4.41
C SER A 58 10.23 -2.95 3.39
N ILE A 59 11.57 -2.94 3.30
CA ILE A 59 12.33 -2.23 2.25
C ILE A 59 12.13 -2.97 0.93
N ARG A 60 11.49 -2.32 -0.03
CA ARG A 60 11.19 -2.93 -1.34
C ARG A 60 11.07 -1.89 -2.43
N LYS A 61 11.26 -2.35 -3.67
CA LYS A 61 11.00 -1.59 -4.89
C LYS A 61 9.85 -2.25 -5.64
N ILE A 62 8.79 -1.51 -5.94
CA ILE A 62 7.64 -2.02 -6.67
C ILE A 62 7.57 -1.41 -8.07
N LYS A 63 7.30 -2.23 -9.09
CA LYS A 63 6.91 -1.72 -10.41
C LYS A 63 5.47 -1.21 -10.39
N VAL A 64 5.24 -0.13 -11.13
CA VAL A 64 3.94 0.49 -11.32
C VAL A 64 3.69 0.74 -12.81
N ASN A 65 2.42 0.94 -13.17
CA ASN A 65 2.05 1.18 -14.56
C ASN A 65 2.18 2.66 -14.94
N ASP A 66 2.21 2.90 -16.25
CA ASP A 66 2.38 4.23 -16.83
C ASP A 66 1.25 5.18 -16.42
N LYS A 67 0.03 4.65 -16.25
CA LYS A 67 -1.13 5.43 -15.76
C LYS A 67 -0.85 6.05 -14.39
N LEU A 68 -0.23 5.31 -13.47
CA LEU A 68 0.11 5.83 -12.15
C LEU A 68 1.28 6.83 -12.22
N ILE A 69 2.29 6.56 -13.05
CA ILE A 69 3.41 7.49 -13.28
C ILE A 69 2.93 8.81 -13.87
N HIS A 70 2.02 8.76 -14.83
CA HIS A 70 1.39 9.95 -15.41
C HIS A 70 0.60 10.75 -14.38
N LEU A 71 -0.16 10.06 -13.52
CA LEU A 71 -0.88 10.70 -12.42
C LEU A 71 0.09 11.41 -11.47
N PHE A 72 1.17 10.73 -11.06
CA PHE A 72 2.19 11.34 -10.21
C PHE A 72 2.89 12.51 -10.89
N SER A 73 3.12 12.45 -12.20
CA SER A 73 3.74 13.54 -12.96
C SER A 73 2.87 14.79 -12.90
N LYS A 74 1.54 14.65 -13.06
CA LYS A 74 0.59 15.76 -12.92
C LYS A 74 0.55 16.33 -11.50
N LEU A 75 0.59 15.46 -10.48
CA LEU A 75 0.58 15.90 -9.08
C LEU A 75 1.88 16.61 -8.69
N ARG A 76 3.01 16.22 -9.27
CA ARG A 76 4.34 16.76 -8.95
C ARG A 76 4.53 18.21 -9.39
N VAL A 77 3.96 18.61 -10.54
CA VAL A 77 4.17 19.96 -11.13
C VAL A 77 3.81 21.08 -10.15
N ASN A 78 2.77 20.89 -9.34
CA ASN A 78 2.29 21.88 -8.38
C ASN A 78 2.49 21.40 -6.93
N ALA A 79 3.40 20.46 -6.69
CA ALA A 79 3.60 19.91 -5.37
C ALA A 79 4.24 20.97 -4.44
N PRO A 80 3.58 21.33 -3.33
CA PRO A 80 4.08 22.38 -2.43
C PRO A 80 5.19 21.86 -1.50
N SER A 81 5.52 20.57 -1.54
CA SER A 81 6.57 19.96 -0.72
C SER A 81 7.13 18.70 -1.37
N ASN A 82 8.17 18.13 -0.75
CA ASN A 82 8.73 16.85 -1.18
C ASN A 82 7.83 15.64 -0.84
N LEU A 83 6.77 15.81 -0.04
CA LEU A 83 5.82 14.75 0.26
C LEU A 83 4.85 14.55 -0.91
N VAL A 84 4.57 13.30 -1.26
CA VAL A 84 3.58 12.94 -2.29
C VAL A 84 2.16 13.12 -1.74
N PHE A 85 1.95 12.77 -0.48
CA PHE A 85 0.67 12.91 0.21
C PHE A 85 0.86 13.76 1.46
N MET A 86 -0.01 14.75 1.63
CA MET A 86 0.04 15.67 2.76
C MET A 86 -1.36 16.13 3.15
N ASP A 87 -1.54 16.43 4.43
CA ASP A 87 -2.72 17.12 4.93
C ASP A 87 -2.57 18.64 4.82
N GLN A 88 -3.60 19.38 5.26
CA GLN A 88 -3.62 20.84 5.24
C GLN A 88 -2.53 21.50 6.11
N PHE A 89 -1.89 20.74 7.01
CA PHE A 89 -0.80 21.21 7.86
C PHE A 89 0.59 20.86 7.30
N GLY A 90 0.63 20.24 6.12
CA GLY A 90 1.84 19.79 5.45
C GLY A 90 2.50 18.58 6.11
N THR A 91 1.71 17.72 6.75
CA THR A 91 2.19 16.49 7.39
C THR A 91 1.59 15.25 6.75
N VAL A 92 2.14 14.07 7.04
CA VAL A 92 1.62 12.79 6.53
C VAL A 92 0.17 12.60 7.02
N PRO A 93 -0.81 12.37 6.14
CA PRO A 93 -2.19 12.20 6.52
C PRO A 93 -2.37 11.01 7.48
N THR A 94 -3.07 11.23 8.59
CA THR A 94 -3.40 10.15 9.53
C THR A 94 -4.55 9.27 9.01
N SER A 95 -4.74 8.11 9.63
CA SER A 95 -5.76 7.15 9.17
C SER A 95 -7.19 7.67 9.30
N THR A 96 -7.48 8.53 10.28
CA THR A 96 -8.84 9.05 10.53
C THR A 96 -9.35 9.94 9.39
N PRO A 97 -8.64 11.01 8.95
CA PRO A 97 -9.04 11.79 7.79
C PRO A 97 -9.12 10.98 6.49
N LEU A 98 -8.17 10.05 6.27
CA LEU A 98 -8.18 9.18 5.09
C LEU A 98 -9.43 8.29 5.06
N ASN A 99 -9.77 7.67 6.19
CA ASN A 99 -10.96 6.83 6.31
C ASN A 99 -12.25 7.65 6.16
N LYS A 100 -12.29 8.89 6.69
CA LYS A 100 -13.41 9.80 6.48
C LYS A 100 -13.59 10.09 4.99
N LYS A 101 -12.50 10.48 4.30
CA LYS A 101 -12.57 10.81 2.87
C LYS A 101 -12.94 9.59 2.02
N LEU A 102 -12.43 8.40 2.36
CA LEU A 102 -12.80 7.16 1.70
C LEU A 102 -14.31 6.87 1.84
N ARG A 103 -14.87 7.06 3.04
CA ARG A 103 -16.32 6.88 3.27
C ARG A 103 -17.16 7.84 2.45
N GLU A 104 -16.75 9.11 2.34
CA GLU A 104 -17.41 10.09 1.47
C GLU A 104 -17.43 9.61 0.01
N ILE A 105 -16.27 9.21 -0.52
CA ILE A 105 -16.16 8.70 -1.90
C ILE A 105 -17.03 7.45 -2.10
N MET A 106 -17.06 6.53 -1.14
CA MET A 106 -17.90 5.34 -1.22
C MET A 106 -19.39 5.69 -1.23
N CYS A 107 -19.82 6.68 -0.44
CA CYS A 107 -21.19 7.17 -0.47
C CYS A 107 -21.56 7.76 -1.83
N ASP A 108 -20.70 8.62 -2.40
CA ASP A 108 -20.91 9.26 -3.70
C ASP A 108 -21.02 8.21 -4.84
N LEU A 109 -20.25 7.13 -4.72
CA LEU A 109 -20.27 6.01 -5.67
C LEU A 109 -21.33 4.94 -5.35
N HIS A 110 -22.18 5.15 -4.33
CA HIS A 110 -23.21 4.21 -3.88
C HIS A 110 -22.67 2.82 -3.48
N ILE A 111 -21.43 2.75 -3.00
CA ILE A 111 -20.79 1.52 -2.55
C ILE A 111 -21.11 1.28 -1.07
N LYS A 112 -21.89 0.23 -0.79
CA LYS A 112 -22.23 -0.18 0.57
C LYS A 112 -21.37 -1.37 1.00
N LYS A 113 -20.36 -1.11 1.84
CA LYS A 113 -19.52 -2.15 2.44
C LYS A 113 -19.17 -1.79 3.87
N GLU A 114 -19.64 -2.62 4.81
CA GLU A 114 -19.33 -2.46 6.23
C GLU A 114 -17.86 -2.71 6.52
N ASN A 115 -17.33 -2.00 7.52
CA ASN A 115 -15.94 -2.11 7.98
C ASN A 115 -14.90 -1.95 6.85
N PHE A 116 -15.23 -1.16 5.82
CA PHE A 116 -14.29 -0.79 4.77
C PHE A 116 -13.49 0.45 5.18
N HIS A 117 -12.18 0.30 5.16
CA HIS A 117 -11.22 1.31 5.59
C HIS A 117 -10.11 1.42 4.55
N PHE A 118 -9.22 2.40 4.70
CA PHE A 118 -8.09 2.58 3.80
C PHE A 118 -7.27 1.30 3.67
N HIS A 119 -7.14 0.53 4.76
CA HIS A 119 -6.52 -0.80 4.77
C HIS A 119 -7.13 -1.80 3.80
N SER A 120 -8.46 -1.76 3.66
CA SER A 120 -9.23 -2.64 2.79
C SER A 120 -8.83 -2.50 1.32
N LEU A 121 -8.30 -1.34 0.89
CA LEU A 121 -7.77 -1.16 -0.46
C LEU A 121 -6.60 -2.10 -0.77
N ARG A 122 -5.75 -2.42 0.23
CA ARG A 122 -4.68 -3.41 0.06
C ARG A 122 -5.26 -4.81 -0.13
N HIS A 123 -6.31 -5.16 0.61
CA HIS A 123 -7.00 -6.44 0.43
C HIS A 123 -7.64 -6.53 -0.96
N SER A 124 -8.27 -5.45 -1.44
CA SER A 124 -8.79 -5.37 -2.80
C SER A 124 -7.70 -5.51 -3.86
N HIS A 125 -6.53 -4.89 -3.66
CA HIS A 125 -5.38 -5.04 -4.56
C HIS A 125 -4.89 -6.49 -4.62
N VAL A 126 -4.79 -7.17 -3.49
CA VAL A 126 -4.39 -8.59 -3.46
C VAL A 126 -5.43 -9.48 -4.12
N ALA A 127 -6.72 -9.28 -3.82
CA ALA A 127 -7.81 -10.01 -4.44
C ALA A 127 -7.80 -9.86 -5.97
N LEU A 128 -7.56 -8.65 -6.47
CA LEU A 128 -7.41 -8.38 -7.90
C LEU A 128 -6.20 -9.14 -8.51
N LEU A 129 -5.05 -9.16 -7.83
CA LEU A 129 -3.89 -9.87 -8.35
C LEU A 129 -4.11 -11.39 -8.37
N LEU A 130 -4.69 -11.95 -7.30
CA LEU A 130 -5.03 -13.37 -7.22
C LEU A 130 -6.06 -13.77 -8.27
N SER A 131 -7.10 -12.97 -8.47
CA SER A 131 -8.13 -13.25 -9.48
C SER A 131 -7.57 -13.25 -10.90
N ASN A 132 -6.47 -12.53 -11.14
CA ASN A 132 -5.72 -12.53 -12.40
C ASN A 132 -4.66 -13.65 -12.47
N GLY A 133 -4.61 -14.56 -11.50
CA GLY A 133 -3.68 -15.70 -11.49
C GLY A 133 -2.24 -15.32 -11.18
N ILE A 134 -2.00 -14.16 -10.58
CA ILE A 134 -0.65 -13.77 -10.15
C ILE A 134 -0.25 -14.62 -8.94
N ASP A 135 0.96 -15.17 -9.01
CA ASP A 135 1.53 -16.03 -7.99
C ASP A 135 1.57 -15.37 -6.59
N ILE A 136 1.18 -16.15 -5.57
CA ILE A 136 1.07 -15.70 -4.17
C ILE A 136 2.43 -15.27 -3.60
N TYR A 137 3.52 -15.90 -4.04
CA TYR A 137 4.87 -15.51 -3.62
C TYR A 137 5.25 -14.14 -4.21
N ALA A 138 4.99 -13.90 -5.49
CA ALA A 138 5.19 -12.59 -6.13
C ALA A 138 4.35 -11.48 -5.45
N ILE A 139 3.09 -11.77 -5.13
CA ILE A 139 2.24 -10.85 -4.35
C ILE A 139 2.87 -10.57 -2.98
N SER A 140 3.27 -11.61 -2.25
CA SER A 140 3.89 -11.50 -0.93
C SER A 140 5.14 -10.60 -0.94
N LYS A 141 6.01 -10.73 -1.95
CA LYS A 141 7.18 -9.86 -2.12
C LYS A 141 6.79 -8.42 -2.45
N ARG A 142 5.79 -8.20 -3.30
CA ARG A 142 5.24 -6.85 -3.57
C ARG A 142 4.70 -6.19 -2.29
N LEU A 143 4.11 -7.00 -1.42
CA LEU A 143 3.56 -6.59 -0.13
C LEU A 143 4.62 -6.30 0.94
N GLY A 144 5.86 -6.78 0.75
CA GLY A 144 6.95 -6.64 1.72
C GLY A 144 6.87 -7.60 2.90
N HIS A 145 6.23 -8.76 2.72
CA HIS A 145 6.18 -9.78 3.78
C HIS A 145 7.47 -10.61 3.77
N ASN A 146 8.07 -10.77 4.95
CA ASN A 146 9.20 -11.68 5.17
C ASN A 146 8.83 -13.11 4.76
N ASP A 147 7.68 -13.55 5.26
CA ASP A 147 7.16 -14.90 5.11
C ASP A 147 5.92 -14.89 4.21
N VAL A 148 5.93 -15.76 3.20
CA VAL A 148 4.80 -15.96 2.30
C VAL A 148 3.57 -16.49 3.03
N SER A 149 3.76 -17.25 4.11
CA SER A 149 2.67 -17.79 4.93
C SER A 149 1.75 -16.68 5.46
N THR A 150 2.27 -15.49 5.75
CA THR A 150 1.46 -14.34 6.20
C THR A 150 0.45 -13.93 5.14
N THR A 151 0.88 -13.85 3.88
CA THR A 151 0.00 -13.54 2.75
C THR A 151 -0.98 -14.69 2.54
N MET A 152 -0.48 -15.92 2.50
CA MET A 152 -1.30 -17.11 2.26
C MET A 152 -2.41 -17.25 3.30
N ASN A 153 -2.09 -17.16 4.60
CA ASN A 153 -3.07 -17.27 5.68
C ASN A 153 -4.12 -16.15 5.65
N THR A 154 -3.71 -14.93 5.27
CA THR A 154 -4.63 -13.79 5.18
C THR A 154 -5.64 -13.95 4.04
N TYR A 155 -5.24 -14.59 2.95
CA TYR A 155 -6.03 -14.66 1.71
C TYR A 155 -6.39 -16.10 1.30
N ALA A 156 -6.27 -17.08 2.20
CA ALA A 156 -6.54 -18.49 1.92
C ALA A 156 -7.94 -18.70 1.32
N TYR A 157 -8.94 -18.00 1.87
CA TYR A 157 -10.32 -18.06 1.38
C TYR A 157 -10.47 -17.64 -0.09
N LEU A 158 -9.66 -16.68 -0.58
CA LEU A 158 -9.67 -16.29 -2.00
C LEU A 158 -8.96 -17.33 -2.88
N ILE A 159 -7.89 -17.94 -2.36
CA ILE A 159 -7.18 -19.01 -3.08
C ILE A 159 -8.14 -20.18 -3.30
N ASP A 160 -8.91 -20.54 -2.27
CA ASP A 160 -9.94 -21.58 -2.35
C ASP A 160 -11.05 -21.20 -3.34
N GLU A 161 -11.50 -19.94 -3.34
CA GLU A 161 -12.50 -19.43 -4.30
C GLU A 161 -12.01 -19.53 -5.75
N TYR A 162 -10.72 -19.36 -5.99
CA TYR A 162 -10.11 -19.45 -7.33
C TYR A 162 -9.58 -20.85 -7.69
N LYS A 163 -9.86 -21.86 -6.86
CA LYS A 163 -9.39 -23.24 -7.10
C LYS A 163 -9.87 -23.79 -8.45
N ASP A 164 -11.16 -23.69 -8.75
CA ASP A 164 -11.72 -24.19 -10.02
C ASP A 164 -11.08 -23.54 -11.25
N LYS A 165 -10.75 -22.25 -11.15
CA LYS A 165 -10.04 -21.52 -12.21
C LYS A 165 -8.62 -22.05 -12.39
N SER A 166 -7.95 -22.36 -11.28
CA SER A 166 -6.61 -22.92 -11.26
C SER A 166 -6.60 -24.33 -11.85
N ASP A 167 -7.56 -25.17 -11.46
CA ASP A 167 -7.72 -26.53 -11.99
C ASP A 167 -7.95 -26.52 -13.51
N LYS A 168 -8.79 -25.61 -14.02
CA LYS A 168 -8.98 -25.42 -15.48
C LYS A 168 -7.69 -24.99 -16.20
N ALA A 169 -6.91 -24.10 -15.59
CA ALA A 169 -5.64 -23.67 -16.15
C ALA A 169 -4.61 -24.80 -16.18
N ILE A 170 -4.60 -25.67 -15.17
CA ILE A 170 -3.75 -26.86 -15.09
C ILE A 170 -4.12 -27.85 -16.20
N LEU A 171 -5.40 -28.19 -16.34
CA LEU A 171 -5.86 -29.12 -17.39
C LEU A 171 -5.44 -28.62 -18.79
N LYS A 172 -5.70 -27.34 -19.08
CA LYS A 172 -5.27 -26.71 -20.34
C LYS A 172 -3.76 -26.77 -20.58
N ALA A 173 -2.95 -26.70 -19.53
CA ALA A 173 -1.49 -26.76 -19.64
C ALA A 173 -0.97 -28.20 -19.81
N LEU A 174 -1.76 -29.20 -19.42
CA LEU A 174 -1.47 -30.63 -19.59
C LEU A 174 -2.00 -31.21 -20.91
N ASP A 175 -2.87 -30.48 -21.61
CA ASP A 175 -3.36 -30.81 -22.95
C ASP A 175 -2.29 -30.50 -24.01
N PHE A 176 -1.22 -31.29 -24.04
CA PHE A 176 -0.17 -31.28 -25.07
C PHE A 176 -0.23 -32.51 -25.98
#